data_AF-A0A7C1G4B3-F1
#
_entry.id   AF-A0A7C1G4B3-F1
#
_cell.length_a   1.000
_cell.length_b   1.000
_cell.length_c   1.000
_cell.angle_alpha   90.00
_cell.angle_beta   90.00
_cell.angle_gamma   90.00
#
_symmetry.space_group_name_H-M   'P 1'
#
loop_
_entity.id
_entity.type
_entity.pdbx_description
1 polymer ?
#
loop_
_entity_poly.entity_id
_entity_poly.type
_entity_poly.pdbx_seq_one_letter_code
_entity_poly.pdbx_strand_id
1 'polypeptide(L)'
;EPTGRLDSTGIFRKWYGRWYDRGQGEEDRGQYGECEYVPAACGAFMFCRKAALDQAGPATGQVFDADFFLYKEDIELSLRLRKKGWRIVYHPGVRAFHCRGWLAGRRRVPYKLRRMSARNEVVLYRKHPSIYMGWALFKCGLVTLFRI
;
A
#
# COMPACT_ATOMS: atom_id res chain seq x y z
N GLU A 1 -2.03 -15.37 -18.15
CA GLU A 1 -1.33 -16.41 -17.38
C GLU A 1 -0.44 -15.77 -16.31
N PRO A 2 -0.14 -16.47 -15.20
CA PRO A 2 0.78 -15.98 -14.18
C PRO A 2 2.15 -15.65 -14.80
N THR A 3 2.66 -14.45 -14.56
CA THR A 3 3.92 -13.99 -15.16
C THR A 3 5.17 -14.57 -14.49
N GLY A 4 5.02 -15.34 -13.42
CA GLY A 4 6.11 -15.83 -12.57
C GLY A 4 6.80 -14.74 -11.74
N ARG A 5 6.32 -13.49 -11.81
CA ARG A 5 6.88 -12.35 -11.08
C ARG A 5 6.10 -12.07 -9.80
N LEU A 6 6.82 -11.67 -8.77
CA LEU A 6 6.26 -11.26 -7.50
C LEU A 6 5.46 -9.96 -7.65
N ASP A 7 4.26 -9.95 -7.09
CA ASP A 7 3.40 -8.77 -7.06
C ASP A 7 3.74 -7.88 -5.86
N SER A 8 3.73 -8.47 -4.67
CA SER A 8 4.11 -7.84 -3.39
C SER A 8 4.41 -8.92 -2.34
N THR A 9 5.47 -8.72 -1.55
CA THR A 9 5.78 -9.50 -0.34
C THR A 9 5.68 -8.65 0.93
N GLY A 10 4.89 -7.58 0.86
CA GLY A 10 4.74 -6.55 1.88
C GLY A 10 5.05 -5.16 1.34
N ILE A 11 4.43 -4.14 1.94
CA ILE A 11 4.62 -2.75 1.58
C ILE A 11 5.54 -2.07 2.59
N PHE A 12 6.60 -1.47 2.07
CA PHE A 12 7.61 -0.75 2.83
C PHE A 12 7.66 0.72 2.45
N ARG A 13 8.30 1.52 3.29
CA ARG A 13 8.52 2.95 3.06
C ARG A 13 10.02 3.21 2.95
N LYS A 14 10.44 3.91 1.91
CA LYS A 14 11.82 4.40 1.77
C LYS A 14 12.12 5.48 2.81
N TRP A 15 13.41 5.75 3.03
CA TRP A 15 13.86 6.78 3.98
C TRP A 15 13.32 8.18 3.66
N TYR A 16 12.98 8.49 2.41
CA TYR A 16 12.40 9.76 1.97
C TYR A 16 10.86 9.76 1.94
N GLY A 17 10.20 8.69 2.42
CA GLY A 17 8.75 8.67 2.63
C GLY A 17 7.92 8.02 1.53
N ARG A 18 8.51 7.63 0.39
CA ARG A 18 7.79 6.90 -0.66
C ARG A 18 7.51 5.45 -0.24
N TRP A 19 6.25 5.06 -0.33
CA TRP A 19 5.83 3.67 -0.18
C TRP A 19 6.02 2.85 -1.47
N TYR A 20 6.38 1.57 -1.33
CA TYR A 20 6.61 0.62 -2.41
C TYR A 20 6.31 -0.82 -1.98
N ASP A 21 5.91 -1.66 -2.93
CA ASP A 21 5.77 -3.10 -2.76
C ASP A 21 7.16 -3.77 -2.82
N ARG A 22 7.52 -4.58 -1.81
CA ARG A 22 8.78 -5.34 -1.77
C ARG A 22 8.70 -6.52 -2.74
N GLY A 23 9.75 -6.72 -3.53
CA GLY A 23 9.82 -7.79 -4.53
C GLY A 23 9.05 -7.50 -5.81
N GLN A 24 8.35 -6.35 -5.94
CA GLN A 24 7.49 -6.10 -7.09
C GLN A 24 8.26 -6.20 -8.43
N GLY A 25 7.81 -7.13 -9.28
CA GLY A 25 8.37 -7.35 -10.61
C GLY A 25 9.63 -8.24 -10.65
N GLU A 26 10.15 -8.64 -9.49
CA GLU A 26 11.22 -9.62 -9.37
C GLU A 26 10.71 -11.04 -9.66
N GLU A 27 11.59 -11.92 -10.10
CA GLU A 27 11.32 -13.36 -10.15
C GLU A 27 11.30 -13.92 -8.72
N ASP A 28 10.38 -14.83 -8.43
CA ASP A 28 10.38 -15.58 -7.17
C ASP A 28 11.46 -16.67 -7.21
N ARG A 29 12.61 -16.41 -6.59
CA ARG A 29 13.72 -17.35 -6.40
C ARG A 29 13.78 -17.89 -4.97
N GLY A 30 12.72 -17.68 -4.18
CA GLY A 30 12.70 -18.01 -2.76
C GLY A 30 13.38 -16.97 -1.87
N GLN A 31 13.72 -15.79 -2.38
CA GLN A 31 14.41 -14.72 -1.62
C GLN A 31 13.56 -14.12 -0.49
N TYR A 32 12.26 -14.40 -0.48
CA TYR A 32 11.31 -14.05 0.59
C TYR A 32 10.68 -15.32 1.17
N GLY A 33 11.50 -16.32 1.49
CA GLY A 33 11.09 -17.64 1.97
C GLY A 33 10.68 -17.71 3.45
N GLU A 34 10.83 -16.62 4.19
CA GLU A 34 10.57 -16.58 5.64
C GLU A 34 9.29 -15.80 5.99
N CYS A 35 8.68 -16.19 7.12
CA CYS A 35 7.59 -15.43 7.71
C CYS A 35 8.14 -14.17 8.40
N GLU A 36 7.57 -13.01 8.08
CA GLU A 36 8.11 -11.74 8.58
C GLU A 36 7.02 -10.74 8.95
N TYR A 37 7.33 -9.87 9.91
CA TYR A 37 6.53 -8.68 10.16
C TYR A 37 6.83 -7.60 9.13
N VAL A 38 5.76 -7.11 8.49
CA VAL A 38 5.86 -6.08 7.48
C VAL A 38 5.11 -4.81 7.92
N PRO A 39 5.50 -3.62 7.43
CA PRO A 39 4.84 -2.39 7.84
C PRO A 39 3.38 -2.28 7.40
N ALA A 40 3.07 -2.84 6.23
CA ALA A 40 1.75 -2.89 5.61
C ALA A 40 1.66 -4.06 4.61
N ALA A 41 0.45 -4.50 4.29
CA ALA A 41 0.16 -5.54 3.30
C ALA A 41 -0.54 -4.92 2.07
N CYS A 42 -0.35 -5.54 0.90
CA CYS A 42 -1.02 -5.11 -0.33
C CYS A 42 -2.49 -5.50 -0.34
N GLY A 43 -3.37 -4.55 -0.68
CA GLY A 43 -4.81 -4.75 -0.73
C GLY A 43 -5.29 -5.81 -1.73
N ALA A 44 -4.45 -6.22 -2.69
CA ALA A 44 -4.77 -7.26 -3.66
C ALA A 44 -5.07 -8.62 -3.00
N PHE A 45 -4.43 -8.90 -1.86
CA PHE A 45 -4.74 -10.07 -1.05
C PHE A 45 -4.36 -9.81 0.41
N MET A 46 -5.35 -9.82 1.30
CA MET A 46 -5.17 -9.73 2.74
C MET A 46 -6.11 -10.70 3.44
N PHE A 47 -5.60 -11.40 4.44
CA PHE A 47 -6.42 -12.19 5.35
C PHE A 47 -6.39 -11.54 6.74
N CYS A 48 -7.55 -11.10 7.21
CA CYS A 48 -7.67 -10.31 8.43
C CYS A 48 -8.58 -11.00 9.44
N ARG A 49 -8.20 -10.99 10.72
CA ARG A 49 -9.10 -11.40 11.79
C ARG A 49 -10.25 -10.40 11.88
N LYS A 50 -11.50 -10.88 11.96
CA LYS A 50 -12.67 -10.03 12.17
C LYS A 50 -12.50 -9.08 13.36
N ALA A 51 -12.04 -9.60 14.50
CA ALA A 51 -11.81 -8.78 15.71
C ALA A 51 -10.80 -7.63 15.47
N ALA A 52 -9.80 -7.84 14.62
CA ALA A 52 -8.84 -6.80 14.28
C ALA A 52 -9.48 -5.69 13.42
N LEU A 53 -10.33 -6.09 12.47
CA LEU A 53 -11.09 -5.15 11.64
C LEU A 53 -12.13 -4.38 12.47
N ASP A 54 -12.85 -5.05 13.37
CA ASP A 54 -13.85 -4.42 14.24
C ASP A 54 -13.20 -3.39 15.19
N GLN A 55 -11.98 -3.65 15.69
CA GLN A 55 -11.24 -2.73 16.55
C GLN A 55 -10.58 -1.55 15.79
N ALA A 56 -10.14 -1.81 14.56
CA ALA A 56 -9.42 -0.81 13.76
C ALA A 56 -10.34 0.01 12.85
N GLY A 57 -11.54 -0.49 12.54
CA GLY A 57 -12.54 0.16 11.69
C GLY A 57 -12.91 1.58 12.16
N PRO A 58 -13.30 2.49 11.25
CA PRO A 58 -13.90 3.76 11.64
C PRO A 58 -15.22 3.51 12.38
N ALA A 59 -15.68 4.50 13.15
CA ALA A 59 -16.94 4.41 13.90
C ALA A 59 -18.18 4.15 13.01
N THR A 60 -18.06 4.36 11.70
CA THR A 60 -19.09 4.09 10.68
C THR A 60 -19.23 2.61 10.31
N GLY A 61 -18.41 1.71 10.87
CA GLY A 61 -18.47 0.26 10.62
C GLY A 61 -17.83 -0.18 9.30
N GLN A 62 -17.24 0.74 8.54
CA GLN A 62 -16.52 0.42 7.31
C GLN A 62 -15.15 -0.21 7.62
N VAL A 63 -14.62 -1.06 6.73
CA VAL A 63 -13.25 -1.58 6.90
C VAL A 63 -12.22 -0.56 6.42
N PHE A 64 -12.41 -0.07 5.19
CA PHE A 64 -11.56 0.94 4.57
C PHE A 64 -12.09 2.34 4.87
N ASP A 65 -11.17 3.30 4.96
CA ASP A 65 -11.51 4.71 5.11
C ASP A 65 -12.00 5.28 3.76
N ALA A 66 -13.21 5.84 3.75
CA ALA A 66 -13.87 6.34 2.55
C ALA A 66 -13.13 7.51 1.85
N ASP A 67 -12.17 8.16 2.52
CA ASP A 67 -11.28 9.14 1.89
C ASP A 67 -10.36 8.49 0.83
N PHE A 68 -10.24 7.15 0.82
CA PHE A 68 -9.36 6.40 -0.07
C PHE A 68 -10.17 5.47 -0.99
N PHE A 69 -10.70 6.01 -2.09
CA PHE A 69 -11.36 5.17 -3.11
C PHE A 69 -10.39 4.20 -3.81
N LEU A 70 -9.18 4.66 -4.14
CA LEU A 70 -8.14 3.84 -4.77
C LEU A 70 -6.75 4.37 -4.43
N TYR A 71 -5.84 3.44 -4.13
CA TYR A 71 -4.47 3.65 -3.65
C TYR A 71 -4.38 4.22 -2.24
N LYS A 72 -3.53 3.57 -1.42
CA LYS A 72 -3.21 3.89 -0.02
C LYS A 72 -4.25 3.47 1.01
N GLU A 73 -5.39 2.94 0.60
CA GLU A 73 -6.40 2.34 1.47
C GLU A 73 -5.85 1.15 2.28
N ASP A 74 -5.00 0.34 1.66
CA ASP A 74 -4.35 -0.82 2.25
C ASP A 74 -3.25 -0.44 3.26
N ILE A 75 -2.47 0.59 2.94
CA ILE A 75 -1.48 1.18 3.83
C ILE A 75 -2.16 1.88 5.01
N GLU A 76 -3.22 2.63 4.76
CA GLU A 76 -4.01 3.29 5.80
C GLU A 76 -4.60 2.28 6.80
N LEU A 77 -5.25 1.23 6.29
CA LEU A 77 -5.78 0.15 7.12
C LEU A 77 -4.67 -0.53 7.92
N SER A 78 -3.54 -0.83 7.30
CA SER A 78 -2.38 -1.42 7.97
C SER A 78 -1.86 -0.54 9.11
N LEU A 79 -1.83 0.78 8.92
CA LEU A 79 -1.43 1.73 9.97
C LEU A 79 -2.44 1.79 11.11
N ARG A 80 -3.76 1.72 10.83
CA ARG A 80 -4.79 1.64 11.88
C ARG A 80 -4.68 0.35 12.68
N LEU A 81 -4.54 -0.80 12.01
CA LEU A 81 -4.34 -2.10 12.67
C LEU A 81 -3.13 -2.06 13.60
N ARG A 82 -2.00 -1.55 13.13
CA ARG A 82 -0.78 -1.41 13.94
C ARG A 82 -0.94 -0.45 15.11
N LYS A 83 -1.64 0.67 14.94
CA LYS A 83 -1.97 1.59 16.04
C LYS A 83 -2.81 0.91 17.14
N LYS A 84 -3.57 -0.14 16.80
CA LYS A 84 -4.34 -0.96 17.75
C LYS A 84 -3.55 -2.17 18.29
N GLY A 85 -2.25 -2.26 18.03
CA GLY A 85 -1.37 -3.32 18.54
C GLY A 85 -1.35 -4.59 17.68
N TRP A 86 -2.09 -4.64 16.57
CA TRP A 86 -2.05 -5.78 15.65
C TRP A 86 -0.78 -5.78 14.80
N ARG A 87 -0.26 -6.97 14.51
CA ARG A 87 0.91 -7.16 13.65
C ARG A 87 0.45 -7.53 12.24
N ILE A 88 1.14 -7.00 11.23
CA ILE A 88 0.95 -7.40 9.83
C ILE A 88 2.04 -8.40 9.48
N VAL A 89 1.65 -9.56 8.99
CA VAL A 89 2.54 -10.69 8.70
C VAL A 89 2.52 -10.99 7.22
N TYR A 90 3.69 -11.07 6.62
CA TYR A 90 3.88 -11.73 5.34
C TYR A 90 4.15 -13.22 5.59
N HIS A 91 3.44 -14.11 4.88
CA HIS A 91 3.59 -15.56 5.00
C HIS A 91 3.80 -16.18 3.60
N PRO A 92 4.99 -16.71 3.28
CA PRO A 92 5.35 -17.19 1.93
C PRO A 92 4.55 -18.41 1.48
N GLY A 93 3.99 -19.17 2.42
CA GLY A 93 3.08 -20.28 2.15
C GLY A 93 1.66 -19.89 1.74
N VAL A 94 1.27 -18.61 1.84
CA VAL A 94 -0.07 -18.13 1.44
C VAL A 94 0.09 -17.24 0.22
N ARG A 95 -0.37 -17.72 -0.94
CA ARG A 95 -0.15 -17.07 -2.24
C ARG A 95 -1.47 -16.85 -2.98
N ALA A 96 -1.54 -15.74 -3.70
CA ALA A 96 -2.63 -15.41 -4.61
C ALA A 96 -2.08 -14.78 -5.89
N PHE A 97 -2.82 -14.93 -6.99
CA PHE A 97 -2.45 -14.31 -8.28
C PHE A 97 -3.20 -13.00 -8.48
N HIS A 98 -2.47 -11.95 -8.84
CA HIS A 98 -3.02 -10.61 -9.07
C HIS A 98 -2.79 -10.17 -10.52
N CYS A 99 -3.87 -9.89 -11.23
CA CYS A 99 -3.83 -9.33 -12.58
C CYS A 99 -3.50 -7.82 -12.54
N ARG A 100 -2.22 -7.49 -12.29
CA ARG A 100 -1.79 -6.09 -12.12
C ARG A 100 -1.85 -5.32 -13.45
N GLY A 101 -2.70 -4.30 -13.51
CA GLY A 101 -2.92 -3.47 -14.71
C GLY A 101 -1.82 -2.47 -15.10
N TRP A 102 -0.73 -2.33 -14.33
CA TRP A 102 0.26 -1.24 -14.51
C TRP A 102 1.72 -1.68 -14.65
N LEU A 103 1.97 -2.87 -15.20
CA LEU A 103 3.35 -3.38 -15.39
C LEU A 103 4.19 -2.52 -16.37
N ALA A 104 3.55 -1.83 -17.33
CA ALA A 104 4.22 -1.09 -18.40
C ALA A 104 4.71 0.33 -18.02
N GLY A 105 4.93 0.57 -16.73
CA GLY A 105 5.52 1.80 -16.20
C GLY A 105 4.52 2.91 -15.84
N ARG A 106 4.84 3.67 -14.79
CA ARG A 106 3.93 4.64 -14.18
C ARG A 106 3.44 5.73 -15.15
N ARG A 107 4.20 6.10 -16.17
CA ARG A 107 3.81 7.11 -17.19
C ARG A 107 2.59 6.68 -18.02
N ARG A 108 2.37 5.39 -18.21
CA ARG A 108 1.19 4.87 -18.92
C ARG A 108 -0.08 4.91 -18.07
N VAL A 109 0.06 5.18 -16.77
CA VAL A 109 -1.08 5.36 -15.86
C VAL A 109 -1.80 6.67 -16.18
N PRO A 110 -3.13 6.67 -16.41
CA PRO A 110 -3.94 7.86 -16.58
C PRO A 110 -3.62 8.89 -15.50
N TYR A 111 -3.43 10.13 -15.93
CA TYR A 111 -3.05 11.23 -15.05
C TYR A 111 -3.98 11.37 -13.84
N LYS A 112 -5.30 11.17 -14.02
CA LYS A 112 -6.28 11.20 -12.92
C LYS A 112 -5.93 10.22 -11.80
N LEU A 113 -5.52 8.99 -12.14
CA LEU A 113 -5.14 7.95 -11.17
C LEU A 113 -3.79 8.25 -10.52
N ARG A 114 -2.81 8.77 -11.28
CA ARG A 114 -1.53 9.22 -10.70
C ARG A 114 -1.73 10.36 -9.69
N ARG A 115 -2.56 11.34 -10.03
CA ARG A 115 -2.90 12.47 -9.17
C ARG A 115 -3.67 12.04 -7.93
N MET A 116 -4.64 11.12 -8.07
CA MET A 116 -5.35 10.52 -6.93
C MET A 116 -4.36 9.82 -5.99
N SER A 117 -3.48 8.96 -6.52
CA SER A 117 -2.43 8.29 -5.74
C SER A 117 -1.50 9.27 -5.00
N ALA A 118 -1.18 10.42 -5.59
CA ALA A 118 -0.35 11.44 -4.94
C ALA A 118 -1.11 12.23 -3.86
N ARG A 119 -2.37 12.62 -4.13
CA ARG A 119 -3.25 13.28 -3.16
C ARG A 119 -3.50 12.39 -1.94
N ASN A 120 -3.75 11.10 -2.16
CA ASN A 120 -4.00 10.14 -1.09
C ASN A 120 -2.80 9.99 -0.16
N GLU A 121 -1.56 10.16 -0.65
CA GLU A 121 -0.39 10.15 0.22
C GLU A 121 -0.34 11.37 1.16
N VAL A 122 -0.82 12.53 0.73
CA VAL A 122 -0.99 13.72 1.59
C VAL A 122 -2.09 13.46 2.63
N VAL A 123 -3.23 12.90 2.21
CA VAL A 123 -4.33 12.55 3.14
C VAL A 123 -3.88 11.52 4.17
N LEU A 124 -3.11 10.52 3.76
CA LEU A 124 -2.53 9.50 4.63
C LEU A 124 -1.69 10.15 5.73
N TYR A 125 -0.77 11.07 5.39
CA TYR A 125 0.06 11.74 6.38
C TYR A 125 -0.67 12.80 7.21
N ARG A 126 -1.83 13.29 6.75
CA ARG A 126 -2.71 14.13 7.57
C ARG A 126 -3.37 13.31 8.68
N LYS A 127 -3.84 12.09 8.37
CA LYS A 127 -4.46 11.16 9.33
C LYS A 127 -3.44 10.42 10.21
N HIS A 128 -2.25 10.19 9.68
CA HIS A 128 -1.13 9.55 10.36
C HIS A 128 0.09 10.48 10.29
N PRO A 129 0.17 11.52 11.17
CA PRO A 129 1.23 12.50 11.15
C PRO A 129 2.61 11.86 11.07
N SER A 130 3.40 12.31 10.11
CA SER A 130 4.73 11.78 9.84
C SER A 130 5.60 12.88 9.24
N ILE A 131 6.91 12.83 9.51
CA ILE A 131 7.91 13.74 8.94
C ILE A 131 7.91 13.79 7.39
N TYR A 132 7.32 12.77 6.74
CA TYR A 132 7.24 12.64 5.28
C TYR A 132 6.11 13.45 4.63
N MET A 133 5.39 14.26 5.40
CA MET A 133 4.40 15.20 4.85
C MET A 133 5.03 16.11 3.78
N GLY A 134 6.24 16.63 4.01
CA GLY A 134 6.95 17.46 3.04
C GLY A 134 7.17 16.75 1.70
N TRP A 135 7.58 15.48 1.73
CA TRP A 135 7.72 14.65 0.53
C TRP A 135 6.38 14.44 -0.19
N ALA A 136 5.31 14.15 0.56
CA ALA A 136 3.99 13.94 -0.04
C ALA A 136 3.45 15.20 -0.73
N LEU A 137 3.62 16.38 -0.09
CA LEU A 137 3.25 17.67 -0.69
C LEU A 137 4.10 17.94 -1.94
N PHE A 138 5.41 17.76 -1.86
CA PHE A 138 6.32 17.92 -3.00
C PHE A 138 5.92 17.02 -4.19
N LYS A 139 5.74 15.72 -3.94
CA LYS A 139 5.29 14.75 -4.95
C LYS A 139 3.93 15.13 -5.52
N CYS A 140 2.97 15.54 -4.69
CA CYS A 140 1.65 15.94 -5.14
C CYS A 140 1.72 17.19 -6.05
N GLY A 141 2.57 18.16 -5.70
CA GLY A 141 2.88 19.31 -6.54
C GLY A 141 3.49 18.89 -7.89
N LEU A 142 4.51 18.04 -7.87
CA LEU A 142 5.15 17.55 -9.10
C LEU A 142 4.18 16.85 -10.05
N VAL A 143 3.37 15.91 -9.52
CA VAL A 143 2.37 15.21 -10.34
C VAL A 143 1.34 16.19 -10.89
N THR A 144 0.88 17.15 -10.08
CA THR A 144 -0.14 18.10 -10.49
C THR A 144 0.35 19.05 -11.58
N LEU A 145 1.54 19.62 -11.42
CA LEU A 145 2.13 20.61 -12.32
C LEU A 145 2.70 19.99 -13.60
N PHE A 146 3.46 18.89 -13.48
CA PHE A 146 4.20 18.31 -14.60
C PHE A 146 3.52 17.08 -15.23
N ARG A 147 2.40 16.61 -14.66
CA ARG A 147 1.66 15.42 -15.13
C ARG A 147 2.55 14.17 -15.27
N ILE A 148 3.55 14.04 -14.38
CA ILE A 148 4.49 12.90 -14.29
C ILE A 148 4.01 11.79 -13.35
#